data_AF-Q96UU9-F1
#
_entry.id   AF-Q96UU9-F1
#
_cell.length_a   1.000
_cell.length_b   1.000
_cell.length_c   1.000
_cell.angle_alpha   90.00
_cell.angle_beta   90.00
_cell.angle_gamma   90.00
#
_symmetry.space_group_name_H-M   'P 1'
#
loop_
_entity.id
_entity.type
_entity.pdbx_description
1 polymer ?
#
loop_
_entity_poly.entity_id
_entity_poly.type
_entity_poly.pdbx_seq_one_letter_code
_entity_poly.pdbx_strand_id
1 'polypeptide(L)'
;TYGVAKKTKLYAVKVLDSTGHGTNSGVIAGINYVATEAPKRKSQCPKGSVANVSLGGVTSSAVNNAAAALIDAGVFLAVAAGTSEDAKNSSPASEPSVCTVGATESDDTLAEYSNFGSVVDILAPGTDILSTWIGSSSAKNTISGTSMATPRA
;
A
#
# COMPACT_ATOMS: atom_id res chain seq x y z
N THR A 1 20.45 -0.82 -8.14
CA THR A 1 19.16 -1.47 -7.80
C THR A 1 18.35 -0.52 -6.93
N TYR A 2 17.06 -0.35 -7.23
CA TYR A 2 16.11 0.44 -6.43
C TYR A 2 15.40 -0.48 -5.42
N GLY A 3 14.76 0.09 -4.40
CA GLY A 3 14.00 -0.64 -3.38
C GLY A 3 14.74 -0.79 -2.04
N VAL A 4 13.95 -0.80 -0.96
CA VAL A 4 14.41 -0.90 0.44
C VAL A 4 14.83 -2.34 0.74
N ALA A 5 13.90 -3.30 0.58
CA ALA A 5 14.14 -4.72 0.81
C ALA A 5 14.56 -5.47 -0.47
N LYS A 6 15.82 -5.33 -0.87
CA LYS A 6 16.36 -5.82 -2.17
C LYS A 6 16.33 -7.34 -2.40
N LYS A 7 16.05 -8.15 -1.37
CA LYS A 7 16.07 -9.63 -1.44
C LYS A 7 14.71 -10.26 -1.10
N THR A 8 13.62 -9.54 -1.41
CA THR A 8 12.24 -10.01 -1.20
C THR A 8 11.70 -10.72 -2.43
N LYS A 9 10.82 -11.70 -2.23
CA LYS A 9 10.02 -12.31 -3.30
C LYS A 9 8.76 -11.50 -3.52
N LEU A 10 8.50 -11.07 -4.76
CA LEU A 10 7.33 -10.29 -5.11
C LEU A 10 6.25 -11.18 -5.73
N TYR A 11 5.01 -11.02 -5.26
CA TYR A 11 3.82 -11.62 -5.83
C TYR A 11 2.86 -10.50 -6.23
N ALA A 12 2.61 -10.35 -7.53
CA ALA A 12 1.73 -9.30 -8.05
C ALA A 12 0.28 -9.79 -8.12
N VAL A 13 -0.65 -9.02 -7.56
CA VAL A 13 -2.10 -9.24 -7.67
C VAL A 13 -2.71 -8.00 -8.33
N LYS A 14 -3.22 -8.16 -9.56
CA LYS A 14 -3.76 -7.03 -10.33
C LYS A 14 -5.21 -6.75 -9.92
N VAL A 15 -5.44 -5.59 -9.31
CA VAL A 15 -6.78 -5.11 -8.91
C VAL A 15 -7.20 -3.80 -9.59
N LEU A 16 -6.28 -3.15 -10.30
CA LEU A 16 -6.52 -1.93 -11.08
C LEU A 16 -6.31 -2.19 -12.57
N ASP A 17 -7.04 -1.47 -13.41
CA ASP A 17 -6.92 -1.47 -14.87
C ASP A 17 -5.69 -0.67 -15.35
N SER A 18 -5.58 -0.43 -16.66
CA SER A 18 -4.45 0.32 -17.25
C SER A 18 -4.47 1.82 -16.99
N THR A 19 -5.58 2.36 -16.50
CA THR A 19 -5.76 3.77 -16.16
C THR A 19 -5.60 4.04 -14.66
N GLY A 20 -5.34 3.00 -13.87
CA GLY A 20 -5.19 3.10 -12.41
C GLY A 20 -6.50 3.00 -11.64
N HIS A 21 -7.61 2.61 -12.29
CA HIS A 21 -8.91 2.50 -11.64
C HIS A 21 -9.27 1.04 -11.35
N GLY A 22 -10.05 0.82 -10.29
CA GLY A 22 -10.56 -0.50 -9.92
C GLY A 22 -11.85 -0.37 -9.12
N THR A 23 -12.58 -1.47 -9.00
CA THR A 23 -13.80 -1.53 -8.19
C THR A 23 -13.48 -2.02 -6.79
N ASN A 24 -14.28 -1.61 -5.80
CA ASN A 24 -14.18 -2.16 -4.44
C ASN A 24 -14.27 -3.70 -4.45
N SER A 25 -15.15 -4.27 -5.29
CA SER A 25 -15.25 -5.72 -5.45
C SER A 25 -13.96 -6.38 -5.96
N GLY A 26 -13.26 -5.75 -6.91
CA GLY A 26 -11.97 -6.23 -7.42
C GLY A 26 -10.86 -6.14 -6.39
N VAL A 27 -10.81 -5.04 -5.63
CA VAL A 27 -9.86 -4.86 -4.52
C VAL A 27 -10.11 -5.90 -3.42
N ILE A 28 -11.36 -6.08 -2.99
CA ILE A 28 -11.75 -7.08 -1.99
C ILE A 28 -11.39 -8.50 -2.47
N ALA A 29 -11.67 -8.84 -3.72
CA ALA A 29 -11.29 -10.13 -4.29
C ALA A 29 -9.77 -10.35 -4.28
N GLY A 30 -8.99 -9.32 -4.59
CA GLY A 30 -7.52 -9.36 -4.51
C GLY A 30 -7.01 -9.57 -3.08
N ILE A 31 -7.56 -8.83 -2.11
CA ILE A 31 -7.21 -8.98 -0.68
C ILE A 31 -7.54 -10.39 -0.19
N ASN A 32 -8.74 -10.89 -0.49
CA ASN A 32 -9.17 -12.25 -0.12
C ASN A 32 -8.31 -13.33 -0.78
N TYR A 33 -7.90 -13.13 -2.03
CA TYR A 33 -6.94 -14.01 -2.69
C TYR A 33 -5.62 -14.07 -1.91
N VAL A 34 -5.07 -12.93 -1.47
CA VAL A 34 -3.83 -12.93 -0.67
C VAL A 34 -4.04 -13.62 0.68
N ALA A 35 -5.16 -13.35 1.36
CA ALA A 35 -5.48 -13.98 2.65
C ALA A 35 -5.53 -15.52 2.56
N THR A 36 -6.01 -16.06 1.44
CA THR A 36 -6.06 -17.52 1.23
C THR A 36 -4.74 -18.12 0.74
N GLU A 37 -3.93 -17.36 0.02
CA GLU A 37 -2.72 -17.88 -0.62
C GLU A 37 -1.44 -17.69 0.20
N ALA A 38 -1.34 -16.61 0.98
CA ALA A 38 -0.17 -16.34 1.81
C ALA A 38 0.12 -17.49 2.81
N PRO A 39 -0.87 -18.08 3.51
CA PRO A 39 -0.63 -19.23 4.40
C PRO A 39 -0.06 -20.44 3.66
N LYS A 40 -0.50 -20.69 2.42
CA LYS A 40 -0.01 -21.81 1.58
C LYS A 40 1.44 -21.62 1.15
N ARG A 41 1.93 -20.38 1.15
CA ARG A 41 3.31 -20.02 0.73
C ARG A 41 4.28 -19.89 1.91
N LYS A 42 3.89 -20.25 3.13
CA LYS A 42 4.73 -20.15 4.32
C LYS A 42 6.10 -20.84 4.18
N SER A 43 6.17 -21.97 3.47
CA SER A 43 7.45 -22.66 3.18
C SER A 43 8.36 -21.86 2.24
N GLN A 44 7.79 -21.07 1.33
CA GLN A 44 8.53 -20.20 0.41
C GLN A 44 8.92 -18.87 1.05
N CYS A 45 8.17 -18.46 2.08
CA CYS A 45 8.30 -17.19 2.82
C CYS A 45 8.41 -17.44 4.34
N PRO A 46 9.48 -18.11 4.82
CA PRO A 46 9.60 -18.51 6.23
C PRO A 46 9.70 -17.33 7.21
N LYS A 47 10.00 -16.13 6.71
CA LYS A 47 10.08 -14.88 7.48
C LYS A 47 8.74 -14.13 7.56
N GLY A 48 7.66 -14.73 7.09
CA GLY A 48 6.34 -14.11 7.00
C GLY A 48 6.05 -13.49 5.63
N SER A 49 4.83 -12.99 5.49
CA SER A 49 4.35 -12.28 4.30
C SER A 49 3.89 -10.88 4.69
N VAL A 50 4.17 -9.93 3.82
CA VAL A 50 3.68 -8.55 3.93
C VAL A 50 2.91 -8.21 2.65
N ALA A 51 1.86 -7.42 2.79
CA ALA A 51 1.07 -6.89 1.70
C ALA A 51 1.19 -5.36 1.67
N ASN A 52 1.25 -4.82 0.46
CA ASN A 52 1.29 -3.39 0.20
C ASN A 52 0.13 -3.04 -0.73
N VAL A 53 -0.78 -2.20 -0.25
CA VAL A 53 -1.95 -1.71 -1.00
C VAL A 53 -1.79 -0.20 -1.14
N SER A 54 -0.98 0.20 -2.13
CA SER A 54 -0.70 1.59 -2.49
C SER A 54 -1.85 2.24 -3.28
N LEU A 55 -3.08 2.04 -2.81
CA LEU A 55 -4.30 2.61 -3.38
C LEU A 55 -5.23 3.02 -2.25
N GLY A 56 -6.20 3.86 -2.57
CA GLY A 56 -7.26 4.26 -1.66
C GLY A 56 -8.47 4.73 -2.44
N GLY A 57 -9.57 4.89 -1.72
CA GLY A 57 -10.79 5.47 -2.24
C GLY A 57 -11.70 5.92 -1.10
N VAL A 58 -12.92 6.33 -1.45
CA VAL A 58 -13.95 6.68 -0.47
C VAL A 58 -14.16 5.55 0.55
N THR A 59 -14.51 5.92 1.78
CA THR A 59 -14.76 4.95 2.86
C THR A 59 -15.68 3.81 2.42
N SER A 60 -15.28 2.59 2.75
CA SER A 60 -16.06 1.38 2.51
C SER A 60 -15.81 0.37 3.62
N SER A 61 -16.85 0.07 4.41
CA SER A 61 -16.80 -0.97 5.44
C SER A 61 -16.42 -2.34 4.86
N ALA A 62 -16.84 -2.64 3.63
CA ALA A 62 -16.49 -3.89 2.96
C ALA A 62 -14.99 -4.00 2.65
N VAL A 63 -14.36 -2.89 2.23
CA VAL A 63 -12.91 -2.85 1.99
C VAL A 63 -12.14 -2.95 3.31
N ASN A 64 -12.56 -2.22 4.35
CA ASN A 64 -11.96 -2.28 5.68
C ASN A 64 -12.05 -3.69 6.28
N ASN A 65 -13.22 -4.33 6.23
CA ASN A 65 -13.41 -5.70 6.70
C ASN A 65 -12.50 -6.71 5.97
N ALA A 66 -12.30 -6.53 4.65
CA ALA A 66 -11.37 -7.38 3.90
C ALA A 66 -9.91 -7.15 4.34
N ALA A 67 -9.52 -5.90 4.59
CA ALA A 67 -8.20 -5.55 5.09
C ALA A 67 -7.94 -6.15 6.49
N ALA A 68 -8.90 -6.03 7.41
CA ALA A 68 -8.85 -6.65 8.73
C ALA A 68 -8.72 -8.18 8.63
N ALA A 69 -9.51 -8.83 7.78
CA ALA A 69 -9.42 -10.27 7.56
C ALA A 69 -8.06 -10.73 7.00
N LEU A 70 -7.37 -9.88 6.24
CA LEU A 70 -6.00 -10.16 5.78
C LEU A 70 -4.99 -10.10 6.92
N ILE A 71 -5.11 -9.11 7.82
CA ILE A 71 -4.31 -9.02 9.05
C ILE A 71 -4.54 -10.26 9.92
N ASP A 72 -5.79 -10.65 10.14
CA ASP A 72 -6.17 -11.85 10.91
C ASP A 72 -5.60 -13.15 10.30
N ALA A 73 -5.41 -13.19 8.98
CA ALA A 73 -4.74 -14.30 8.29
C ALA A 73 -3.20 -14.31 8.50
N GLY A 74 -2.65 -13.39 9.29
CA GLY A 74 -1.24 -13.30 9.65
C GLY A 74 -0.37 -12.59 8.61
N VAL A 75 -0.96 -11.73 7.77
CA VAL A 75 -0.24 -10.93 6.78
C VAL A 75 -0.27 -9.48 7.21
N PHE A 76 0.90 -8.89 7.48
CA PHE A 76 1.00 -7.45 7.73
C PHE A 76 0.57 -6.68 6.48
N LEU A 77 -0.22 -5.62 6.64
CA LEU A 77 -0.74 -4.81 5.54
C LEU A 77 -0.37 -3.34 5.72
N ALA A 78 0.42 -2.81 4.79
CA ALA A 78 0.66 -1.38 4.66
C ALA A 78 -0.24 -0.78 3.57
N VAL A 79 -0.81 0.39 3.84
CA VAL A 79 -1.75 1.08 2.94
C VAL A 79 -1.37 2.55 2.76
N ALA A 80 -1.73 3.13 1.61
CA ALA A 80 -1.53 4.55 1.37
C ALA A 80 -2.53 5.38 2.19
N ALA A 81 -2.07 6.43 2.87
CA ALA A 81 -2.97 7.30 3.64
C ALA A 81 -4.01 8.03 2.76
N GLY A 82 -3.72 8.27 1.47
CA GLY A 82 -4.59 9.01 0.54
C GLY A 82 -4.06 10.41 0.22
N THR A 83 -4.94 11.30 -0.25
CA THR A 83 -4.56 12.65 -0.74
C THR A 83 -5.36 13.82 -0.15
N SER A 84 -4.68 14.73 0.56
CA SER A 84 -5.14 16.05 1.05
C SER A 84 -6.40 16.10 1.93
N GLU A 85 -6.69 15.06 2.71
CA GLU A 85 -7.79 15.01 3.67
C GLU A 85 -7.46 14.19 4.95
N ASP A 86 -8.42 14.10 5.88
CA ASP A 86 -8.30 13.21 7.03
C ASP A 86 -8.41 11.75 6.57
N ALA A 87 -7.36 10.94 6.79
CA ALA A 87 -7.26 9.57 6.34
C ALA A 87 -8.42 8.68 6.80
N LYS A 88 -9.11 9.05 7.90
CA LYS A 88 -10.30 8.32 8.39
C LYS A 88 -11.47 8.33 7.40
N ASN A 89 -11.45 9.24 6.42
CA ASN A 89 -12.46 9.36 5.36
C ASN A 89 -12.14 8.52 4.12
N SER A 90 -11.10 7.68 4.19
CA SER A 90 -10.69 6.83 3.08
C SER A 90 -10.54 5.37 3.50
N SER A 91 -10.72 4.46 2.55
CA SER A 91 -10.50 3.02 2.75
C SER A 91 -9.43 2.51 1.79
N PRO A 92 -8.54 1.60 2.22
CA PRO A 92 -8.50 0.94 3.53
C PRO A 92 -7.86 1.74 4.69
N ALA A 93 -7.39 2.97 4.47
CA ALA A 93 -6.63 3.73 5.49
C ALA A 93 -7.37 3.99 6.81
N SER A 94 -8.70 3.97 6.82
CA SER A 94 -9.51 4.10 8.04
C SER A 94 -9.64 2.82 8.87
N GLU A 95 -9.15 1.67 8.39
CA GLU A 95 -9.22 0.41 9.13
C GLU A 95 -8.15 0.38 10.24
N PRO A 96 -8.50 0.28 11.53
CA PRO A 96 -7.53 0.44 12.63
C PRO A 96 -6.41 -0.61 12.68
N SER A 97 -6.59 -1.76 12.03
CA SER A 97 -5.62 -2.87 12.07
C SER A 97 -4.54 -2.80 10.99
N VAL A 98 -4.68 -1.92 9.98
CA VAL A 98 -3.66 -1.75 8.93
C VAL A 98 -2.62 -0.73 9.33
N CYS A 99 -1.45 -0.78 8.73
CA CYS A 99 -0.45 0.28 8.84
C CYS A 99 -0.68 1.34 7.76
N THR A 100 -1.24 2.47 8.14
CA THR A 100 -1.52 3.60 7.25
C THR A 100 -0.29 4.51 7.15
N VAL A 101 0.20 4.68 5.93
CA VAL A 101 1.47 5.38 5.65
C VAL A 101 1.21 6.72 4.94
N GLY A 102 1.54 7.81 5.62
CA GLY A 102 1.59 9.16 5.04
C GLY A 102 2.93 9.45 4.35
N ALA A 103 2.98 10.54 3.58
CA ALA A 103 4.15 10.92 2.80
C ALA A 103 4.86 12.14 3.39
N THR A 104 6.20 12.08 3.46
CA THR A 104 7.06 13.23 3.76
C THR A 104 7.89 13.67 2.56
N GLU A 105 8.33 14.92 2.62
CA GLU A 105 9.34 15.51 1.75
C GLU A 105 10.76 15.24 2.26
N SER A 106 11.76 15.72 1.52
CA SER A 106 13.18 15.51 1.85
C SER A 106 13.67 16.25 3.09
N ASP A 107 12.91 17.22 3.58
CA ASP A 107 13.17 18.00 4.79
C ASP A 107 12.34 17.53 6.00
N ASP A 108 11.81 16.30 5.93
CA ASP A 108 10.96 15.64 6.93
C ASP A 108 9.62 16.37 7.21
N THR A 109 9.25 17.33 6.37
CA THR A 109 7.90 17.92 6.42
C THR A 109 6.86 16.96 5.85
N LEU A 110 5.64 17.02 6.37
CA LEU A 110 4.50 16.31 5.78
C LEU A 110 4.25 16.88 4.38
N ALA A 111 4.24 16.03 3.36
CA ALA A 111 3.97 16.48 1.99
C ALA A 111 2.57 17.07 1.90
N GLU A 112 2.39 18.20 1.20
CA GLU A 112 1.12 18.93 1.11
C GLU A 112 -0.04 18.05 0.60
N TYR A 113 0.28 17.08 -0.26
CA TYR A 113 -0.70 16.15 -0.78
C TYR A 113 -1.02 14.97 0.15
N SER A 114 -0.28 14.74 1.25
CA SER A 114 -0.52 13.58 2.10
C SER A 114 -1.80 13.74 2.90
N ASN A 115 -2.58 12.66 3.02
CA ASN A 115 -3.58 12.61 4.09
C ASN A 115 -2.92 12.68 5.47
N PHE A 116 -3.70 13.15 6.43
CA PHE A 116 -3.31 13.35 7.82
C PHE A 116 -4.36 12.76 8.78
N GLY A 117 -4.18 12.94 10.08
CA GLY A 117 -5.15 12.54 11.10
C GLY A 117 -4.67 11.38 11.97
N SER A 118 -5.48 11.04 12.97
CA SER A 118 -5.10 10.09 14.02
C SER A 118 -5.01 8.63 13.56
N VAL A 119 -5.48 8.32 12.36
CA VAL A 119 -5.42 6.97 11.77
C VAL A 119 -4.17 6.76 10.91
N VAL A 120 -3.32 7.77 10.75
CA VAL A 120 -2.00 7.62 10.11
C VAL A 120 -1.01 7.12 11.16
N ASP A 121 -0.46 5.94 10.95
CA ASP A 121 0.46 5.31 11.92
C ASP A 121 1.88 5.86 11.80
N ILE A 122 2.35 6.01 10.56
CA ILE A 122 3.73 6.42 10.26
C ILE A 122 3.80 7.31 9.02
N LEU A 123 4.90 8.03 8.91
CA LEU A 123 5.27 8.81 7.73
C LEU A 123 6.52 8.19 7.09
N ALA A 124 6.59 8.20 5.76
CA ALA A 124 7.75 7.75 5.02
C ALA A 124 8.00 8.66 3.79
N PRO A 125 9.24 8.70 3.25
CA PRO A 125 9.56 9.51 2.09
C PRO A 125 8.65 9.19 0.90
N GLY A 126 7.84 10.16 0.48
CA GLY A 126 6.86 10.00 -0.57
C GLY A 126 7.03 10.97 -1.74
N THR A 127 7.82 12.04 -1.58
CA THR A 127 8.04 13.08 -2.60
C THR A 127 9.33 12.84 -3.38
N ASP A 128 9.29 13.09 -4.69
CA ASP A 128 10.43 13.01 -5.62
C ASP A 128 11.19 11.68 -5.55
N ILE A 129 10.39 10.62 -5.61
CA ILE A 129 10.87 9.28 -5.42
C ILE A 129 11.29 8.63 -6.74
N LEU A 130 12.59 8.44 -6.92
CA LEU A 130 13.16 7.70 -8.06
C LEU A 130 12.96 6.18 -7.90
N SER A 131 12.34 5.55 -8.90
CA SER A 131 12.12 4.09 -8.95
C SER A 131 12.19 3.52 -10.37
N THR A 132 12.06 2.20 -10.48
CA THR A 132 11.92 1.48 -11.75
C THR A 132 10.59 1.82 -12.42
N TRP A 133 10.56 1.83 -13.75
CA TRP A 133 9.37 2.18 -14.52
C TRP A 133 9.06 1.19 -15.64
N ILE A 134 7.83 1.20 -16.14
CA ILE A 134 7.40 0.42 -17.31
C ILE A 134 8.06 0.96 -18.59
N GLY A 135 8.42 0.08 -19.52
CA GLY A 135 8.91 0.43 -20.86
C GLY A 135 10.22 -0.25 -21.25
N SER A 136 11.17 -0.37 -20.32
CA SER A 136 12.42 -1.12 -20.54
C SER A 136 13.01 -1.62 -19.22
N SER A 137 14.01 -2.51 -19.28
CA SER A 137 14.71 -3.03 -18.10
C SER A 137 15.57 -2.00 -17.35
N SER A 138 15.83 -0.85 -17.98
CA SER A 138 16.59 0.26 -17.40
C SER A 138 15.74 1.51 -17.17
N ALA A 139 14.44 1.47 -17.52
CA ALA A 139 13.53 2.59 -17.37
C ALA A 139 13.36 2.97 -15.91
N LYS A 140 13.38 4.28 -15.66
CA LYS A 140 13.26 4.89 -14.34
C LYS A 140 12.31 6.06 -14.44
N ASN A 141 11.64 6.35 -13.34
CA ASN A 141 10.82 7.54 -13.23
C ASN A 141 10.87 8.06 -11.79
N THR A 142 10.67 9.37 -11.65
CA THR A 142 10.57 10.05 -10.35
C THR A 142 9.15 10.55 -10.21
N ILE A 143 8.45 10.08 -9.19
CA ILE A 143 7.05 10.48 -8.92
C ILE A 143 6.82 10.64 -7.42
N SER A 144 5.72 11.28 -7.07
CA SER A 144 5.35 11.60 -5.69
C SER A 144 3.99 11.01 -5.34
N GLY A 145 3.81 10.59 -4.08
CA GLY A 145 2.53 10.12 -3.57
C GLY A 145 2.65 9.30 -2.30
N THR A 146 1.53 9.19 -1.55
CA THR A 146 1.43 8.24 -0.43
C THR A 146 1.61 6.79 -0.92
N SER A 147 1.20 6.50 -2.16
CA SER A 147 1.51 5.25 -2.85
C SER A 147 3.02 4.95 -2.97
N MET A 148 3.89 5.96 -3.00
CA MET A 148 5.35 5.82 -3.03
C MET A 148 5.95 5.70 -1.62
N ALA A 149 5.30 6.30 -0.63
CA ALA A 149 5.65 6.18 0.78
C ALA A 149 5.34 4.78 1.35
N THR A 150 4.18 4.20 1.03
CA THR A 150 3.74 2.89 1.55
C THR A 150 4.77 1.76 1.37
N PRO A 151 5.37 1.52 0.19
CA PRO A 151 6.34 0.43 0.03
C PRO A 151 7.74 0.73 0.63
N ARG A 152 7.92 1.88 1.30
CA ARG A 152 9.15 2.26 2.02
C ARG A 152 9.09 2.05 3.52
N ALA A 153 7.88 1.98 4.07
CA ALA A 153 7.65 1.52 5.43
C ALA A 153 8.07 0.05 5.58
#